data_AF-A0A0M0K4T6-F1
#
_entry.id   AF-A0A0M0K4T6-F1
#
_cell.length_a   1.000
_cell.length_b   1.000
_cell.length_c   1.000
_cell.angle_alpha   90.00
_cell.angle_beta   90.00
_cell.angle_gamma   90.00
#
_symmetry.space_group_name_H-M   'P 1'
#
loop_
_entity.id
_entity.type
_entity.pdbx_description
1 polymer ?
#
loop_
_entity_poly.entity_id
_entity_poly.type
_entity_poly.pdbx_seq_one_letter_code
_entity_poly.pdbx_strand_id
1 'polypeptide(L)'
;MSQRLADRFAACRAAKRTAFVGFITAGYPRLGDTVPAMLEMEKNGCDVIELGVPFSDPMADGSVIEAASVVALKNGVQYSDVLKYCKDARAKGLSVPVLMMGYYNSFLAAGIEETCKAAKEAGVDGFIIVDLPCEEAWRIMAPAAAANDLSLVPLASPTSDPERIAMAAESGLNPIPGMVYVVSLLGVTGMRDKEEAEVKRARLAECKGVVESLRDAAVKRGAKRDDLPIVVGFGITTRAHVEEFGAFADGCVVGSKLVQELKNGGIAAVGRCVRELSGGPLKRVEGDAQDRANRYARAAESAKLLAERKKHADKWNFGSSVFGGRFIPETLMVAHEELEAAWNKWKVDPEFKAELAMLRRQFIGGPTPLYHAKRLSELVGGAQIWMKREELAHTGAHKINNAVGQALLAIKLGKKRIIAETGAGQHGVATAAACALLGLECIVYMGAVDCERQKLNCFRMSEMGAKVVPVQSGSRTLKDAVNEALRDWVTNIRTTHYIIGSAVGPHPFPDIVRDLQSVIGNEARAQMLNQTKGEHGHPTFNVGPGRLA
;
A
#
# COMPACT_ATOMS: atom_id res chain seq x y z
N MET A 1 -23.45 5.05 1.57
CA MET A 1 -22.84 6.39 1.49
C MET A 1 -23.39 7.17 2.64
N SER A 2 -22.52 7.84 3.37
CA SER A 2 -22.94 8.81 4.37
C SER A 2 -23.79 9.89 3.70
N GLN A 3 -24.84 10.33 4.39
CA GLN A 3 -25.83 11.24 3.82
C GLN A 3 -25.18 12.51 3.24
N ARG A 4 -24.27 13.16 3.97
CA ARG A 4 -23.65 14.40 3.50
C ARG A 4 -22.91 14.22 2.17
N LEU A 5 -22.25 13.07 2.00
CA LEU A 5 -21.51 12.77 0.79
C LEU A 5 -22.47 12.54 -0.39
N ALA A 6 -23.55 11.78 -0.17
CA ALA A 6 -24.58 11.53 -1.18
C ALA A 6 -25.26 12.84 -1.62
N ASP A 7 -25.73 13.65 -0.66
CA ASP A 7 -26.38 14.94 -0.91
C ASP A 7 -25.47 15.87 -1.73
N ARG A 8 -24.18 15.87 -1.41
CA ARG A 8 -23.21 16.73 -2.08
C ARG A 8 -23.02 16.34 -3.54
N PHE A 9 -22.84 15.05 -3.84
CA PHE A 9 -22.74 14.59 -5.23
C PHE A 9 -24.04 14.79 -6.00
N ALA A 10 -25.20 14.54 -5.38
CA ALA A 10 -26.50 14.82 -5.98
C ALA A 10 -26.66 16.30 -6.35
N ALA A 11 -26.24 17.21 -5.47
CA ALA A 11 -26.26 18.65 -5.75
C ALA A 11 -25.29 19.06 -6.85
N CYS A 12 -24.11 18.45 -6.93
CA CYS A 12 -23.17 18.67 -8.05
C CYS A 12 -23.82 18.26 -9.38
N ARG A 13 -24.44 17.07 -9.40
CA ARG A 13 -25.16 16.53 -10.58
C ARG A 13 -26.31 17.44 -11.00
N ALA A 14 -27.15 17.87 -10.06
CA ALA A 14 -28.27 18.78 -10.32
C ALA A 14 -27.81 20.14 -10.88
N ALA A 15 -26.66 20.64 -10.41
CA ALA A 15 -26.04 21.86 -10.90
C ALA A 15 -25.19 21.67 -12.17
N LYS A 16 -25.11 20.45 -12.72
CA LYS A 16 -24.27 20.10 -13.88
C LYS A 16 -22.82 20.53 -13.73
N ARG A 17 -22.26 20.34 -12.53
CA ARG A 17 -20.87 20.68 -12.20
C ARG A 17 -20.12 19.46 -11.71
N THR A 18 -18.82 19.44 -11.99
CA THR A 18 -17.88 18.49 -11.42
C THR A 18 -17.68 18.81 -9.94
N ALA A 19 -17.73 17.79 -9.08
CA ALA A 19 -17.42 17.96 -7.66
C ALA A 19 -15.93 18.27 -7.47
N PHE A 20 -15.61 19.23 -6.62
CA PHE A 20 -14.24 19.55 -6.24
C PHE A 20 -13.88 18.93 -4.90
N VAL A 21 -12.95 17.97 -4.90
CA VAL A 21 -12.47 17.31 -3.69
C VAL A 21 -11.07 17.86 -3.35
N GLY A 22 -10.93 18.48 -2.20
CA GLY A 22 -9.68 19.11 -1.77
C GLY A 22 -9.01 18.34 -0.65
N PHE A 23 -7.70 18.08 -0.78
CA PHE A 23 -6.91 17.43 0.26
C PHE A 23 -5.99 18.43 1.00
N ILE A 24 -5.92 18.28 2.32
CA ILE A 24 -4.90 18.90 3.18
C ILE A 24 -4.40 17.91 4.24
N THR A 25 -3.14 18.03 4.65
CA THR A 25 -2.57 17.25 5.75
C THR A 25 -2.92 17.87 7.09
N ALA A 26 -3.47 17.10 8.03
CA ALA A 26 -3.83 17.59 9.36
C ALA A 26 -2.60 18.07 10.14
N GLY A 27 -2.70 19.24 10.76
CA GLY A 27 -1.65 19.88 11.55
C GLY A 27 -0.49 20.45 10.73
N TYR A 28 -0.66 20.55 9.41
CA TYR A 28 0.29 21.17 8.50
C TYR A 28 -0.21 22.55 8.01
N PRO A 29 0.67 23.56 7.84
CA PRO A 29 2.08 23.58 8.26
C PRO A 29 2.23 23.72 9.79
N ARG A 30 1.20 24.23 10.47
CA ARG A 30 1.13 24.38 11.93
C ARG A 30 -0.16 23.77 12.47
N LEU A 31 -0.14 23.37 13.74
CA LEU A 31 -1.30 22.77 14.43
C LEU A 31 -2.59 23.61 14.32
N GLY A 32 -2.46 24.94 14.32
CA GLY A 32 -3.60 25.87 14.26
C GLY A 32 -4.21 26.09 12.87
N ASP A 33 -3.57 25.62 11.80
CA ASP A 33 -3.95 25.97 10.43
C ASP A 33 -5.04 25.05 9.84
N THR A 34 -5.17 23.81 10.33
CA THR A 34 -6.10 22.80 9.79
C THR A 34 -7.53 23.31 9.70
N VAL A 35 -8.09 23.75 10.84
CA VAL A 35 -9.51 24.14 10.93
C VAL A 35 -9.82 25.38 10.09
N PRO A 36 -9.04 26.47 10.18
CA PRO A 36 -9.21 27.61 9.28
C PRO A 36 -9.08 27.24 7.79
N ALA A 37 -8.14 26.37 7.43
CA ALA A 37 -7.98 25.92 6.05
C ALA A 37 -9.21 25.16 5.54
N MET A 38 -9.76 24.23 6.33
CA MET A 38 -10.99 23.51 5.97
C MET A 38 -12.18 24.45 5.72
N LEU A 39 -12.39 25.43 6.59
CA LEU A 39 -13.46 26.42 6.46
C LEU A 39 -13.25 27.32 5.24
N GLU A 40 -12.01 27.74 4.99
CA GLU A 40 -11.68 28.58 3.83
C GLU A 40 -11.80 27.79 2.51
N MET A 41 -11.50 26.48 2.50
CA MET A 41 -11.74 25.60 1.37
C MET A 41 -13.24 25.50 1.05
N GLU A 42 -14.09 25.19 2.03
CA GLU A 42 -15.55 25.13 1.84
C GLU A 42 -16.11 26.44 1.29
N LYS A 43 -15.75 27.56 1.93
CA LYS A 43 -16.19 28.92 1.54
C LYS A 43 -15.88 29.24 0.08
N ASN A 44 -14.82 28.68 -0.48
CA ASN A 44 -14.34 29.00 -1.82
C ASN A 44 -14.71 27.96 -2.89
N GLY A 45 -15.45 26.90 -2.58
CA GLY A 45 -15.90 25.96 -3.61
C GLY A 45 -15.56 24.48 -3.37
N CYS A 46 -14.98 24.13 -2.23
CA CYS A 46 -14.60 22.73 -1.97
C CYS A 46 -15.81 21.90 -1.55
N ASP A 47 -16.19 20.91 -2.34
CA ASP A 47 -17.36 20.05 -2.10
C ASP A 47 -17.12 18.97 -1.07
N VAL A 48 -15.94 18.37 -1.09
CA VAL A 48 -15.53 17.30 -0.19
C VAL A 48 -14.12 17.61 0.28
N ILE A 49 -13.85 17.43 1.57
CA ILE A 49 -12.52 17.62 2.14
C ILE A 49 -11.93 16.26 2.49
N GLU A 50 -10.77 15.96 1.92
CA GLU A 50 -9.91 14.87 2.36
C GLU A 50 -8.97 15.41 3.43
N LEU A 51 -9.16 14.96 4.67
CA LEU A 51 -8.30 15.31 5.79
C LEU A 51 -7.26 14.22 5.97
N GLY A 52 -6.04 14.51 5.54
CA GLY A 52 -4.90 13.58 5.60
C GLY A 52 -4.45 13.33 7.03
N VAL A 53 -4.50 12.09 7.46
CA VAL A 53 -3.89 11.59 8.70
C VAL A 53 -2.39 11.45 8.46
N PRO A 54 -1.53 12.23 9.13
CA PRO A 54 -0.09 12.15 8.92
C PRO A 54 0.44 10.74 9.19
N PHE A 55 1.25 10.22 8.25
CA PHE A 55 1.82 8.88 8.34
C PHE A 55 3.32 8.92 8.06
N SER A 56 4.08 8.09 8.78
CA SER A 56 5.54 8.09 8.71
C SER A 56 6.10 7.27 7.55
N ASP A 57 5.25 6.50 6.87
CA ASP A 57 5.61 5.46 5.91
C ASP A 57 4.73 5.49 4.64
N PRO A 58 4.51 6.65 4.01
CA PRO A 58 3.58 6.70 2.90
C PRO A 58 4.15 6.00 1.66
N MET A 59 3.47 4.92 1.24
CA MET A 59 3.80 4.14 0.04
C MET A 59 3.22 4.73 -1.25
N ALA A 60 2.08 5.42 -1.16
CA ALA A 60 1.32 5.92 -2.30
C ALA A 60 1.29 7.45 -2.41
N ASP A 61 1.72 8.18 -1.37
CA ASP A 61 1.69 9.64 -1.38
C ASP A 61 2.83 10.20 -2.24
N GLY A 62 2.54 11.28 -2.95
CA GLY A 62 3.57 12.07 -3.61
C GLY A 62 4.46 12.82 -2.62
N SER A 63 5.68 13.13 -3.06
CA SER A 63 6.73 13.80 -2.27
C SER A 63 6.27 15.06 -1.52
N VAL A 64 5.31 15.80 -2.08
CA VAL A 64 4.72 16.99 -1.45
C VAL A 64 3.89 16.61 -0.20
N ILE A 65 3.04 15.59 -0.32
CA ILE A 65 2.17 15.13 0.78
C ILE A 65 3.03 14.41 1.83
N GLU A 66 4.00 13.61 1.41
CA GLU A 66 4.99 13.00 2.30
C GLU A 66 5.72 14.07 3.14
N ALA A 67 6.24 15.12 2.50
CA ALA A 67 6.93 16.19 3.19
C ALA A 67 6.01 16.91 4.19
N ALA A 68 4.73 17.10 3.85
CA ALA A 68 3.74 17.68 4.75
C ALA A 68 3.44 16.76 5.94
N SER A 69 3.31 15.45 5.72
CA SER A 69 3.13 14.44 6.78
C SER A 69 4.31 14.42 7.74
N VAL A 70 5.55 14.50 7.25
CA VAL A 70 6.76 14.59 8.09
C VAL A 70 6.73 15.84 8.98
N VAL A 71 6.33 16.99 8.43
CA VAL A 71 6.21 18.23 9.22
C VAL A 71 5.10 18.12 10.26
N ALA A 72 3.93 17.59 9.90
CA ALA A 72 2.82 17.38 10.82
C ALA A 72 3.20 16.43 11.97
N LEU A 73 3.91 15.34 11.69
CA LEU A 73 4.42 14.42 12.72
C LEU A 73 5.45 15.11 13.64
N LYS A 74 6.32 15.96 13.09
CA LYS A 74 7.25 16.78 13.90
C LYS A 74 6.53 17.80 14.78
N ASN A 75 5.38 18.29 14.35
CA ASN A 75 4.50 19.14 15.16
C ASN A 75 3.80 18.35 16.30
N GLY A 76 3.96 17.02 16.35
CA GLY A 76 3.41 16.16 17.39
C GLY A 76 1.98 15.68 17.12
N VAL A 77 1.45 15.88 15.91
CA VAL A 77 0.08 15.50 15.54
C VAL A 77 -0.15 14.01 15.76
N GLN A 78 -1.17 13.69 16.54
CA GLN A 78 -1.68 12.34 16.76
C GLN A 78 -3.00 12.12 16.02
N TYR A 79 -3.42 10.87 15.89
CA TYR A 79 -4.73 10.51 15.32
C TYR A 79 -5.90 11.22 16.04
N SER A 80 -5.85 11.33 17.37
CA SER A 80 -6.85 12.03 18.18
C SER A 80 -6.96 13.52 17.84
N ASP A 81 -5.86 14.18 17.45
CA ASP A 81 -5.87 15.57 17.02
C ASP A 81 -6.61 15.73 15.69
N VAL A 82 -6.50 14.76 14.78
CA VAL A 82 -7.22 14.78 13.50
C VAL A 82 -8.73 14.73 13.72
N LEU A 83 -9.19 13.85 14.62
CA LEU A 83 -10.60 13.81 15.05
C LEU A 83 -11.03 15.15 15.67
N LYS A 84 -10.19 15.72 16.54
CA LYS A 84 -10.44 17.02 17.17
C LYS A 84 -10.56 18.14 16.13
N TYR A 85 -9.71 18.19 15.11
CA TYR A 85 -9.82 19.18 14.04
C TYR A 85 -11.16 19.08 13.31
N CYS A 86 -11.61 17.87 12.97
CA CYS A 86 -12.91 17.68 12.35
C CYS A 86 -14.04 18.18 13.26
N LYS A 87 -14.03 17.80 14.55
CA LYS A 87 -15.01 18.24 15.54
C LYS A 87 -15.05 19.77 15.68
N ASP A 88 -13.89 20.41 15.77
CA ASP A 88 -13.75 21.86 15.90
C ASP A 88 -14.20 22.59 14.63
N ALA A 89 -13.94 22.04 13.43
CA ALA A 89 -14.42 22.59 12.17
C ALA A 89 -15.96 22.49 12.06
N ARG A 90 -16.54 21.35 12.46
CA ARG A 90 -18.00 21.17 12.54
C ARG A 90 -18.64 22.16 13.50
N ALA A 91 -18.05 22.38 14.68
CA ALA A 91 -18.53 23.38 15.65
C ALA A 91 -18.48 24.81 15.10
N LYS A 92 -17.60 25.09 14.15
CA LYS A 92 -17.48 26.39 13.44
C LYS A 92 -18.32 26.48 12.17
N GLY A 93 -19.16 25.48 11.90
CA GLY A 93 -20.13 25.52 10.80
C GLY A 93 -19.72 24.81 9.52
N LEU A 94 -18.61 24.06 9.51
CA LEU A 94 -18.21 23.25 8.35
C LEU A 94 -19.35 22.29 7.97
N SER A 95 -19.87 22.37 6.75
CA SER A 95 -21.03 21.60 6.29
C SER A 95 -20.71 20.53 5.24
N VAL A 96 -19.62 20.73 4.48
CA VAL A 96 -19.15 19.78 3.46
C VAL A 96 -18.67 18.46 4.06
N PRO A 97 -18.84 17.33 3.37
CA PRO A 97 -18.29 16.03 3.78
C PRO A 97 -16.80 16.08 4.10
N VAL A 98 -16.40 15.37 5.16
CA VAL A 98 -14.98 15.17 5.51
C VAL A 98 -14.66 13.68 5.45
N LEU A 99 -13.69 13.32 4.62
CA LEU A 99 -13.15 11.97 4.50
C LEU A 99 -11.77 11.94 5.14
N MET A 100 -11.55 11.03 6.10
CA MET A 100 -10.21 10.83 6.64
C MET A 100 -9.40 9.97 5.67
N MET A 101 -8.32 10.53 5.13
CA MET A 101 -7.42 9.83 4.24
C MET A 101 -6.16 9.41 5.00
N GLY A 102 -5.79 8.13 4.96
CA GLY A 102 -4.61 7.65 5.67
C GLY A 102 -4.28 6.19 5.38
N TYR A 103 -3.36 5.63 6.14
CA TYR A 103 -2.92 4.24 6.01
C TYR A 103 -3.54 3.37 7.10
N TYR A 104 -3.76 2.10 6.81
CA TYR A 104 -4.49 1.17 7.66
C TYR A 104 -3.94 1.12 9.10
N ASN A 105 -2.62 1.13 9.24
CA ASN A 105 -1.94 1.12 10.55
C ASN A 105 -2.36 2.28 11.46
N SER A 106 -2.63 3.47 10.92
CA SER A 106 -3.06 4.63 11.71
C SER A 106 -4.43 4.39 12.36
N PHE A 107 -5.30 3.62 11.71
CA PHE A 107 -6.64 3.29 12.20
C PHE A 107 -6.63 2.02 13.07
N LEU A 108 -5.80 1.04 12.73
CA LEU A 108 -5.64 -0.19 13.51
C LEU A 108 -5.14 0.10 14.94
N ALA A 109 -4.22 1.06 15.11
CA ALA A 109 -3.61 1.36 16.40
C ALA A 109 -4.63 1.75 17.50
N ALA A 110 -5.76 2.36 17.12
CA ALA A 110 -6.84 2.72 18.06
C ALA A 110 -7.91 1.63 18.21
N GLY A 111 -7.86 0.55 17.40
CA GLY A 111 -8.94 -0.42 17.23
C GLY A 111 -9.96 0.05 16.19
N ILE A 112 -10.42 -0.86 15.33
CA ILE A 112 -11.23 -0.52 14.15
C ILE A 112 -12.64 -0.05 14.54
N GLU A 113 -13.25 -0.70 15.53
CA GLU A 113 -14.56 -0.34 16.06
C GLU A 113 -14.53 1.04 16.72
N GLU A 114 -13.53 1.28 17.58
CA GLU A 114 -13.37 2.56 18.27
C GLU A 114 -13.01 3.68 17.28
N THR A 115 -12.18 3.39 16.28
CA THR A 115 -11.87 4.32 15.19
C THR A 115 -13.14 4.78 14.48
N CYS A 116 -13.99 3.84 14.04
CA CYS A 116 -15.23 4.17 13.34
C CYS A 116 -16.19 4.97 14.23
N LYS A 117 -16.35 4.56 15.50
CA LYS A 117 -17.21 5.26 16.45
C LYS A 117 -16.73 6.70 16.69
N ALA A 118 -15.45 6.88 17.04
CA ALA A 118 -14.88 8.18 17.32
C ALA A 118 -14.89 9.10 16.07
N ALA A 119 -14.67 8.55 14.87
CA ALA A 119 -14.78 9.29 13.61
C ALA A 119 -16.21 9.82 13.41
N LYS A 120 -17.23 8.97 13.62
CA LYS A 120 -18.63 9.39 13.50
C LYS A 120 -18.98 10.49 14.51
N GLU A 121 -18.56 10.35 15.76
CA GLU A 121 -18.77 11.34 16.82
C GLU A 121 -18.06 12.67 16.53
N ALA A 122 -16.88 12.63 15.90
CA ALA A 122 -16.16 13.82 15.44
C ALA A 122 -16.80 14.49 14.20
N GLY A 123 -17.80 13.85 13.60
CA GLY A 123 -18.51 14.35 12.42
C GLY A 123 -17.82 14.06 11.08
N VAL A 124 -16.94 13.06 11.05
CA VAL A 124 -16.34 12.49 9.82
C VAL A 124 -17.41 11.71 9.06
N ASP A 125 -17.30 11.69 7.72
CA ASP A 125 -18.28 11.12 6.80
C ASP A 125 -17.79 9.82 6.12
N GLY A 126 -16.51 9.48 6.28
CA GLY A 126 -15.94 8.24 5.75
C GLY A 126 -14.42 8.21 5.74
N PHE A 127 -13.88 7.15 5.15
CA PHE A 127 -12.44 6.89 5.06
C PHE A 127 -11.98 6.64 3.63
N ILE A 128 -10.77 7.09 3.34
CA ILE A 128 -9.94 6.65 2.21
C ILE A 128 -8.71 5.99 2.84
N ILE A 129 -8.60 4.66 2.75
CA ILE A 129 -7.48 3.92 3.35
C ILE A 129 -6.59 3.41 2.22
N VAL A 130 -5.43 4.05 2.03
CA VAL A 130 -4.70 4.00 0.75
C VAL A 130 -4.09 2.62 0.47
N ASP A 131 -3.79 1.86 1.52
CA ASP A 131 -3.18 0.53 1.51
C ASP A 131 -4.17 -0.59 1.90
N LEU A 132 -5.48 -0.33 1.82
CA LEU A 132 -6.51 -1.31 2.16
C LEU A 132 -7.34 -1.71 0.93
N PRO A 133 -6.95 -2.77 0.20
CA PRO A 133 -7.69 -3.23 -0.98
C PRO A 133 -9.08 -3.75 -0.58
N CYS A 134 -10.00 -3.85 -1.56
CA CYS A 134 -11.40 -4.18 -1.34
C CYS A 134 -11.62 -5.43 -0.46
N GLU A 135 -10.83 -6.48 -0.65
CA GLU A 135 -10.93 -7.72 0.12
C GLU A 135 -10.64 -7.53 1.60
N GLU A 136 -9.54 -6.85 1.93
CA GLU A 136 -9.19 -6.54 3.32
C GLU A 136 -10.17 -5.52 3.91
N ALA A 137 -10.60 -4.55 3.10
CA ALA A 137 -11.61 -3.58 3.49
C ALA A 137 -12.92 -4.26 3.91
N TRP A 138 -13.43 -5.21 3.12
CA TRP A 138 -14.65 -5.97 3.46
C TRP A 138 -14.52 -6.79 4.74
N ARG A 139 -13.33 -7.34 5.00
CA ARG A 139 -13.09 -8.14 6.21
C ARG A 139 -12.97 -7.30 7.46
N ILE A 140 -12.30 -6.16 7.36
CA ILE A 140 -11.80 -5.41 8.52
C ILE A 140 -12.61 -4.14 8.76
N MET A 141 -12.48 -3.17 7.85
CA MET A 141 -12.98 -1.81 8.07
C MET A 141 -14.48 -1.72 7.81
N ALA A 142 -14.97 -2.47 6.83
CA ALA A 142 -16.32 -2.32 6.33
C ALA A 142 -17.42 -2.68 7.35
N PRO A 143 -17.31 -3.75 8.16
CA PRO A 143 -18.32 -4.03 9.18
C PRO A 143 -18.49 -2.86 10.17
N ALA A 144 -17.38 -2.29 10.65
CA ALA A 144 -17.40 -1.19 11.62
C ALA A 144 -17.85 0.14 10.99
N ALA A 145 -17.42 0.44 9.76
CA ALA A 145 -17.83 1.64 9.05
C ALA A 145 -19.33 1.61 8.69
N ALA A 146 -19.86 0.45 8.28
CA ALA A 146 -21.28 0.26 8.03
C ALA A 146 -22.11 0.47 9.30
N ALA A 147 -21.69 -0.09 10.43
CA ALA A 147 -22.38 0.04 11.72
C ALA A 147 -22.44 1.51 12.22
N ASN A 148 -21.47 2.33 11.82
CA ASN A 148 -21.37 3.75 12.21
C ASN A 148 -21.82 4.71 11.12
N ASP A 149 -22.39 4.21 10.02
CA ASP A 149 -22.86 5.04 8.91
C ASP A 149 -21.76 5.97 8.36
N LEU A 150 -20.60 5.37 8.09
CA LEU A 150 -19.43 5.99 7.48
C LEU A 150 -19.22 5.39 6.09
N SER A 151 -18.82 6.22 5.13
CA SER A 151 -18.45 5.74 3.79
C SER A 151 -17.05 5.11 3.83
N LEU A 152 -16.80 4.13 2.97
CA LEU A 152 -15.45 3.62 2.70
C LEU A 152 -15.21 3.73 1.20
N VAL A 153 -14.19 4.49 0.82
CA VAL A 153 -13.91 4.82 -0.58
C VAL A 153 -12.94 3.79 -1.17
N PRO A 154 -13.38 2.88 -2.04
CA PRO A 154 -12.47 2.00 -2.75
C PRO A 154 -11.64 2.79 -3.76
N LEU A 155 -10.43 2.28 -4.00
CA LEU A 155 -9.52 2.80 -5.01
C LEU A 155 -9.62 1.95 -6.29
N ALA A 156 -9.41 2.58 -7.43
CA ALA A 156 -9.20 1.93 -8.72
C ALA A 156 -8.03 2.60 -9.45
N SER A 157 -7.35 1.89 -10.34
CA SER A 157 -6.18 2.42 -11.03
C SER A 157 -6.12 1.96 -12.49
N PRO A 158 -5.32 2.60 -13.36
CA PRO A 158 -5.05 2.09 -14.71
C PRO A 158 -4.40 0.70 -14.77
N THR A 159 -3.86 0.22 -13.65
CA THR A 159 -3.34 -1.15 -13.51
C THR A 159 -4.38 -2.16 -13.06
N SER A 160 -5.55 -1.71 -12.58
CA SER A 160 -6.63 -2.60 -12.15
C SER A 160 -7.20 -3.34 -13.36
N ASP A 161 -7.25 -4.66 -13.27
CA ASP A 161 -7.84 -5.52 -14.29
C ASP A 161 -9.38 -5.53 -14.19
N PRO A 162 -10.12 -6.18 -15.12
CA PRO A 162 -11.57 -6.21 -15.08
C PRO A 162 -12.18 -6.75 -13.78
N GLU A 163 -11.51 -7.67 -13.09
CA GLU A 163 -11.99 -8.22 -11.82
C GLU A 163 -11.85 -7.19 -10.70
N ARG A 164 -10.67 -6.56 -10.58
CA ARG A 164 -10.42 -5.44 -9.65
C ARG A 164 -11.41 -4.29 -9.86
N ILE A 165 -11.66 -3.91 -11.12
CA ILE A 165 -12.64 -2.86 -11.46
C ILE A 165 -14.05 -3.25 -11.00
N ALA A 166 -14.46 -4.50 -11.22
CA ALA A 166 -15.76 -4.98 -10.77
C ALA A 166 -15.90 -5.01 -9.25
N MET A 167 -14.80 -5.24 -8.51
CA MET A 167 -14.75 -5.21 -7.05
C MET A 167 -14.77 -3.79 -6.48
N ALA A 168 -14.07 -2.85 -7.12
CA ALA A 168 -14.13 -1.43 -6.75
C ALA A 168 -15.54 -0.87 -6.97
N ALA A 169 -16.15 -1.19 -8.12
CA ALA A 169 -17.54 -0.82 -8.41
C ALA A 169 -18.53 -1.47 -7.43
N GLU A 170 -18.32 -2.74 -7.07
CA GLU A 170 -19.09 -3.40 -6.00
C GLU A 170 -18.97 -2.59 -4.73
N SER A 171 -17.75 -2.46 -4.20
CA SER A 171 -17.47 -1.80 -2.92
C SER A 171 -18.06 -0.40 -2.83
N GLY A 172 -18.02 0.38 -3.92
CA GLY A 172 -18.57 1.72 -3.96
C GLY A 172 -20.10 1.78 -4.05
N LEU A 173 -20.76 0.70 -4.50
CA LEU A 173 -22.22 0.57 -4.48
C LEU A 173 -22.72 -0.04 -3.17
N ASN A 174 -22.15 -1.17 -2.75
CA ASN A 174 -22.50 -1.95 -1.56
C ASN A 174 -21.27 -2.81 -1.17
N PRO A 175 -21.01 -3.11 0.11
CA PRO A 175 -21.89 -2.96 1.27
C PRO A 175 -21.78 -1.61 1.96
N ILE A 176 -20.80 -0.78 1.61
CA ILE A 176 -20.73 0.59 2.11
C ILE A 176 -20.73 1.51 0.90
N PRO A 177 -21.90 2.01 0.47
CA PRO A 177 -21.91 2.88 -0.69
C PRO A 177 -20.98 4.08 -0.44
N GLY A 178 -20.25 4.50 -1.46
CA GLY A 178 -19.23 5.53 -1.39
C GLY A 178 -19.00 6.10 -2.78
N MET A 179 -18.00 6.97 -2.91
CA MET A 179 -17.43 7.26 -4.22
C MET A 179 -16.35 6.22 -4.55
N VAL A 180 -16.02 6.02 -5.82
CA VAL A 180 -14.77 5.34 -6.21
C VAL A 180 -13.74 6.39 -6.55
N TYR A 181 -12.53 6.25 -5.99
CA TYR A 181 -11.41 7.13 -6.30
C TYR A 181 -10.48 6.42 -7.30
N VAL A 182 -10.43 6.95 -8.52
CA VAL A 182 -9.44 6.56 -9.53
C VAL A 182 -8.12 7.31 -9.30
N VAL A 183 -7.08 6.56 -8.91
CA VAL A 183 -5.73 7.09 -8.67
C VAL A 183 -4.86 6.95 -9.91
N SER A 184 -3.86 7.83 -10.05
CA SER A 184 -2.87 7.73 -11.13
C SER A 184 -1.77 6.72 -10.83
N LEU A 185 -1.23 6.09 -11.88
CA LEU A 185 -0.05 5.22 -11.86
C LEU A 185 1.22 5.88 -11.29
N LEU A 186 1.20 7.20 -11.10
CA LEU A 186 2.31 7.95 -10.58
C LEU A 186 1.92 8.54 -9.22
N GLY A 187 2.32 7.84 -8.16
CA GLY A 187 2.47 8.41 -6.81
C GLY A 187 3.51 9.54 -6.74
N VAL A 188 3.78 10.25 -7.83
CA VAL A 188 4.53 11.51 -7.85
C VAL A 188 3.56 12.60 -8.24
N THR A 189 3.13 13.34 -7.23
CA THR A 189 2.21 14.45 -7.40
C THR A 189 2.90 15.58 -8.15
N GLY A 190 2.25 16.02 -9.22
CA GLY A 190 2.75 17.04 -10.14
C GLY A 190 2.85 16.47 -11.55
N MET A 191 1.83 16.71 -12.38
CA MET A 191 2.07 16.72 -13.82
C MET A 191 3.27 17.63 -14.05
N ARG A 192 4.38 17.10 -14.56
CA ARG A 192 5.44 17.96 -15.06
C ARG A 192 4.81 18.63 -16.27
N ASP A 193 4.63 19.94 -16.26
CA ASP A 193 4.17 20.73 -17.42
C ASP A 193 5.07 20.54 -18.68
N LYS A 194 6.15 19.77 -18.54
CA LYS A 194 7.11 19.34 -19.57
C LYS A 194 6.87 17.92 -20.11
N GLU A 195 5.80 17.23 -19.73
CA GLU A 195 5.46 15.96 -20.39
C GLU A 195 4.99 16.22 -21.82
N GLU A 196 5.50 15.43 -22.76
CA GLU A 196 5.07 15.49 -24.15
C GLU A 196 3.55 15.31 -24.22
N ALA A 197 2.89 16.12 -25.05
CA ALA A 197 1.42 16.14 -25.14
C ALA A 197 0.81 14.76 -25.40
N GLU A 198 1.56 13.86 -26.04
CA GLU A 198 1.18 12.48 -26.28
C GLU A 198 1.05 11.65 -25.00
N VAL A 199 1.99 11.78 -24.06
CA VAL A 199 1.94 11.10 -22.75
C VAL A 199 0.74 11.58 -21.94
N LYS A 200 0.46 12.89 -21.95
CA LYS A 200 -0.72 13.45 -21.28
C LYS A 200 -2.02 12.88 -21.86
N ARG A 201 -2.13 12.82 -23.21
CA ARG A 201 -3.30 12.24 -23.89
C ARG A 201 -3.48 10.75 -23.57
N ALA A 202 -2.41 9.97 -23.60
CA ALA A 202 -2.47 8.54 -23.28
C ALA A 202 -2.99 8.31 -21.86
N ARG A 203 -2.47 9.05 -20.87
CA ARG A 203 -2.96 8.96 -19.49
C ARG A 203 -4.42 9.35 -19.36
N LEU A 204 -4.84 10.45 -19.98
CA LEU A 204 -6.25 10.87 -19.95
C LEU A 204 -7.16 9.77 -20.52
N ALA A 205 -6.74 9.12 -21.60
CA ALA A 205 -7.46 7.99 -22.20
C ALA A 205 -7.52 6.77 -21.26
N GLU A 206 -6.43 6.43 -20.57
CA GLU A 206 -6.41 5.37 -19.56
C GLU A 206 -7.37 5.67 -18.41
N CYS A 207 -7.35 6.91 -17.88
CA CYS A 207 -8.27 7.34 -16.81
C CYS A 207 -9.72 7.18 -17.24
N LYS A 208 -10.03 7.69 -18.43
CA LYS A 208 -11.37 7.59 -19.00
C LYS A 208 -11.77 6.13 -19.18
N GLY A 209 -10.88 5.27 -19.65
CA GLY A 209 -11.11 3.84 -19.77
C GLY A 209 -11.48 3.18 -18.43
N VAL A 210 -10.78 3.53 -17.35
CA VAL A 210 -11.08 3.04 -16.00
C VAL A 210 -12.45 3.53 -15.53
N VAL A 211 -12.75 4.82 -15.69
CA VAL A 211 -14.04 5.41 -15.29
C VAL A 211 -15.20 4.75 -16.04
N GLU A 212 -15.08 4.58 -17.36
CA GLU A 212 -16.11 3.92 -18.16
C GLU A 212 -16.27 2.44 -17.77
N SER A 213 -15.17 1.74 -17.48
CA SER A 213 -15.22 0.34 -17.02
C SER A 213 -15.90 0.20 -15.66
N LEU A 214 -15.66 1.14 -14.73
CA LEU A 214 -16.36 1.20 -13.44
C LEU A 214 -17.87 1.42 -13.62
N ARG A 215 -18.26 2.33 -14.52
CA ARG A 215 -19.67 2.58 -14.86
C ARG A 215 -20.34 1.34 -15.44
N ASP A 216 -19.67 0.67 -16.37
CA ASP A 216 -20.21 -0.54 -16.99
C ASP A 216 -20.31 -1.69 -15.96
N ALA A 217 -19.34 -1.81 -15.05
CA ALA A 217 -19.40 -2.76 -13.95
C ALA A 217 -20.55 -2.46 -12.97
N ALA A 218 -20.81 -1.18 -12.67
CA ALA A 218 -21.94 -0.75 -11.86
C ALA A 218 -23.29 -1.07 -12.55
N VAL A 219 -23.42 -0.78 -13.85
CA VAL A 219 -24.62 -1.08 -14.63
C VAL A 219 -24.90 -2.58 -14.71
N LYS A 220 -23.87 -3.41 -14.90
CA LYS A 220 -23.99 -4.88 -14.86
C LYS A 220 -24.54 -5.40 -13.52
N ARG A 221 -24.46 -4.61 -12.46
CA ARG A 221 -25.00 -4.91 -11.12
C ARG A 221 -26.36 -4.28 -10.85
N GLY A 222 -27.01 -3.73 -11.88
CA GLY A 222 -28.35 -3.16 -11.77
C GLY A 222 -28.40 -1.71 -11.28
N ALA A 223 -27.25 -1.06 -11.09
CA ALA A 223 -27.20 0.37 -10.80
C ALA A 223 -27.42 1.19 -12.09
N LYS A 224 -27.96 2.41 -11.98
CA LYS A 224 -27.88 3.37 -13.09
C LYS A 224 -26.44 3.81 -13.26
N ARG A 225 -26.08 4.24 -14.47
CA ARG A 225 -24.72 4.68 -14.82
C ARG A 225 -24.17 5.77 -13.88
N ASP A 226 -25.08 6.57 -13.33
CA ASP A 226 -24.83 7.75 -12.50
C ASP A 226 -24.97 7.48 -10.99
N ASP A 227 -25.35 6.27 -10.58
CA ASP A 227 -25.58 5.93 -9.17
C ASP A 227 -24.27 5.79 -8.38
N LEU A 228 -23.14 5.60 -9.06
CA LEU A 228 -21.80 5.46 -8.48
C LEU A 228 -20.98 6.73 -8.77
N PRO A 229 -20.77 7.63 -7.80
CA PRO A 229 -19.87 8.77 -8.01
C PRO A 229 -18.44 8.29 -8.21
N ILE A 230 -17.81 8.73 -9.31
CA ILE A 230 -16.41 8.40 -9.60
C ILE A 230 -15.60 9.68 -9.61
N VAL A 231 -14.57 9.74 -8.77
CA VAL A 231 -13.63 10.86 -8.68
C VAL A 231 -12.25 10.48 -9.19
N VAL A 232 -11.51 11.44 -9.74
CA VAL A 232 -10.19 11.23 -10.32
C VAL A 232 -9.14 12.12 -9.65
N GLY A 233 -8.02 11.54 -9.22
CA GLY A 233 -6.88 12.26 -8.66
C GLY A 233 -5.63 12.09 -9.51
N PHE A 234 -5.39 13.05 -10.41
CA PHE A 234 -4.33 12.97 -11.43
C PHE A 234 -3.46 14.21 -11.48
N GLY A 235 -2.81 14.57 -10.36
CA GLY A 235 -1.88 15.70 -10.33
C GLY A 235 -2.48 17.01 -10.85
N ILE A 236 -3.77 17.23 -10.57
CA ILE A 236 -4.56 18.37 -11.05
C ILE A 236 -4.01 19.65 -10.40
N THR A 237 -3.60 20.61 -11.22
CA THR A 237 -2.95 21.86 -10.78
C THR A 237 -3.61 23.11 -11.37
N THR A 238 -4.43 22.96 -12.41
CA THR A 238 -5.06 24.06 -13.16
C THR A 238 -6.56 23.81 -13.35
N ARG A 239 -7.32 24.89 -13.61
CA ARG A 239 -8.75 24.80 -13.92
C ARG A 239 -9.02 23.98 -15.19
N ALA A 240 -8.17 24.13 -16.21
CA ALA A 240 -8.26 23.35 -17.43
C ALA A 240 -8.19 21.83 -17.15
N HIS A 241 -7.34 21.39 -16.22
CA HIS A 241 -7.31 19.99 -15.81
C HIS A 241 -8.64 19.55 -15.18
N VAL A 242 -9.23 20.37 -14.29
CA VAL A 242 -10.54 20.06 -13.69
C VAL A 242 -11.62 19.90 -14.76
N GLU A 243 -11.61 20.74 -15.81
CA GLU A 243 -12.55 20.65 -16.92
C GLU A 243 -12.31 19.43 -17.82
N GLU A 244 -11.05 19.11 -18.13
CA GLU A 244 -10.66 17.92 -18.91
C GLU A 244 -11.11 16.63 -18.22
N PHE A 245 -10.83 16.48 -16.93
CA PHE A 245 -11.21 15.32 -16.14
C PHE A 245 -12.71 15.28 -15.80
N GLY A 246 -13.28 16.44 -15.51
CA GLY A 246 -14.71 16.62 -15.24
C GLY A 246 -15.63 16.31 -16.43
N ALA A 247 -15.09 16.28 -17.65
CA ALA A 247 -15.82 15.86 -18.84
C ALA A 247 -16.23 14.38 -18.83
N PHE A 248 -15.59 13.54 -18.01
CA PHE A 248 -15.91 12.12 -17.89
C PHE A 248 -16.03 11.61 -16.46
N ALA A 249 -15.55 12.32 -15.44
CA ALA A 249 -15.69 11.96 -14.02
C ALA A 249 -16.71 12.84 -13.28
N ASP A 250 -17.29 12.32 -12.19
CA ASP A 250 -18.23 13.07 -11.34
C ASP A 250 -17.51 14.08 -10.42
N GLY A 251 -16.22 13.88 -10.16
CA GLY A 251 -15.41 14.80 -9.35
C GLY A 251 -13.91 14.73 -9.62
N CYS A 252 -13.19 15.78 -9.21
CA CYS A 252 -11.75 15.92 -9.34
C CYS A 252 -11.10 16.14 -7.97
N VAL A 253 -10.04 15.38 -7.69
CA VAL A 253 -9.28 15.47 -6.44
C VAL A 253 -8.02 16.31 -6.62
N VAL A 254 -7.83 17.30 -5.75
CA VAL A 254 -6.68 18.21 -5.74
C VAL A 254 -6.01 18.18 -4.37
N GLY A 255 -4.82 17.59 -4.28
CA GLY A 255 -4.05 17.53 -3.04
C GLY A 255 -2.78 18.37 -3.03
N SER A 256 -1.74 17.92 -3.73
CA SER A 256 -0.42 18.56 -3.60
C SER A 256 -0.36 20.04 -3.95
N LYS A 257 -1.20 20.50 -4.89
CA LYS A 257 -1.34 21.93 -5.18
C LYS A 257 -1.86 22.69 -3.96
N LEU A 258 -2.90 22.21 -3.28
CA LEU A 258 -3.43 22.85 -2.07
C LEU A 258 -2.43 22.81 -0.91
N VAL A 259 -1.72 21.70 -0.72
CA VAL A 259 -0.65 21.59 0.29
C VAL A 259 0.48 22.60 0.03
N GLN A 260 0.88 22.79 -1.23
CA GLN A 260 1.87 23.80 -1.62
C GLN A 260 1.38 25.23 -1.39
N GLU A 261 0.14 25.54 -1.78
CA GLU A 261 -0.44 26.88 -1.55
C GLU A 261 -0.56 27.19 -0.05
N LEU A 262 -0.96 26.20 0.76
CA LEU A 262 -1.03 26.35 2.21
C LEU A 262 0.36 26.64 2.81
N LYS A 263 1.40 25.97 2.31
CA LYS A 263 2.80 26.21 2.72
C LYS A 263 3.27 27.61 2.37
N ASN A 264 3.05 28.03 1.13
CA ASN A 264 3.70 29.21 0.56
C ASN A 264 2.94 30.49 0.83
N GLY A 265 1.59 30.43 0.83
CA GLY A 265 0.73 31.60 0.91
C GLY A 265 -0.35 31.51 2.01
N GLY A 266 -0.32 30.45 2.83
CA GLY A 266 -1.21 30.28 3.97
C GLY A 266 -2.67 30.02 3.58
N ILE A 267 -3.55 30.15 4.58
CA ILE A 267 -4.99 29.83 4.48
C ILE A 267 -5.66 30.61 3.33
N ALA A 268 -5.35 31.90 3.18
CA ALA A 268 -5.93 32.72 2.12
C ALA A 268 -5.51 32.28 0.70
N ALA A 269 -4.28 31.76 0.53
CA ALA A 269 -3.84 31.23 -0.76
C ALA A 269 -4.57 29.93 -1.12
N VAL A 270 -4.81 29.04 -0.14
CA VAL A 270 -5.65 27.86 -0.34
C VAL A 270 -7.05 28.27 -0.80
N GLY A 271 -7.67 29.25 -0.14
CA GLY A 271 -8.99 29.76 -0.53
C GLY A 271 -9.04 30.28 -1.97
N ARG A 272 -8.04 31.08 -2.38
CA ARG A 272 -7.94 31.56 -3.77
C ARG A 272 -7.76 30.42 -4.77
N CYS A 273 -6.89 29.46 -4.46
CA CYS A 273 -6.65 28.30 -5.30
C CYS A 273 -7.91 27.44 -5.46
N VAL A 274 -8.63 27.15 -4.38
CA VAL A 274 -9.91 26.43 -4.45
C VAL A 274 -10.91 27.20 -5.30
N ARG A 275 -11.04 28.52 -5.14
CA ARG A 275 -11.97 29.33 -5.93
C ARG A 275 -11.65 29.27 -7.43
N GLU A 276 -10.38 29.40 -7.78
CA GLU A 276 -9.90 29.32 -9.16
C GLU A 276 -10.21 27.96 -9.78
N LEU A 277 -9.86 26.86 -9.08
CA LEU A 277 -9.99 25.51 -9.62
C LEU A 277 -11.44 25.00 -9.62
N SER A 278 -12.23 25.30 -8.59
CA SER A 278 -13.64 24.89 -8.48
C SER A 278 -14.59 25.74 -9.32
N GLY A 279 -14.21 26.97 -9.68
CA GLY A 279 -15.02 27.88 -10.50
C GLY A 279 -15.98 28.77 -9.71
N GLY A 280 -15.85 28.82 -8.39
CA GLY A 280 -16.58 29.77 -7.54
C GLY A 280 -17.21 29.18 -6.28
N PRO A 281 -17.81 30.02 -5.42
CA PRO A 281 -18.33 29.62 -4.12
C PRO A 281 -19.55 28.68 -4.23
N LEU A 282 -19.70 27.80 -3.24
CA LEU A 282 -20.78 26.82 -3.18
C LEU A 282 -22.14 27.46 -2.88
N LYS A 283 -23.20 26.93 -3.49
CA LYS A 283 -24.57 27.05 -2.95
C LYS A 283 -24.78 26.01 -1.85
N ARG A 284 -25.40 26.42 -0.74
CA ARG A 284 -25.75 25.53 0.37
C ARG A 284 -26.83 24.54 -0.12
N VAL A 285 -26.71 23.28 0.29
CA VAL A 285 -27.64 22.21 -0.06
C VAL A 285 -28.40 21.84 1.22
N GLU A 286 -29.73 21.87 1.18
CA GLU A 286 -30.58 21.32 2.24
C GLU A 286 -30.87 19.85 1.91
N GLY A 287 -30.73 18.95 2.90
CA GLY A 287 -30.86 17.51 2.68
C GLY A 287 -32.33 17.05 2.55
N ASP A 288 -32.59 16.09 1.66
CA ASP A 288 -33.91 15.51 1.43
C ASP A 288 -34.28 14.46 2.51
N ALA A 289 -35.52 14.49 2.98
CA ALA A 289 -36.04 13.58 4.01
C ALA A 289 -36.30 12.16 3.49
N GLN A 290 -36.56 11.99 2.18
CA GLN A 290 -36.94 10.72 1.56
C GLN A 290 -35.78 9.71 1.52
N ASP A 291 -34.53 10.18 1.43
CA ASP A 291 -33.33 9.35 1.28
C ASP A 291 -32.94 8.58 2.57
N ARG A 292 -33.43 9.04 3.73
CA ARG A 292 -33.17 8.42 5.03
C ARG A 292 -33.81 7.04 5.18
N ALA A 293 -34.95 6.78 4.53
CA ALA A 293 -35.69 5.53 4.65
C ALA A 293 -35.08 4.37 3.84
N ASN A 294 -34.49 4.66 2.66
CA ASN A 294 -33.80 3.67 1.82
C ASN A 294 -32.49 3.15 2.45
N ARG A 295 -31.98 3.83 3.50
CA ARG A 295 -30.71 3.55 4.17
C ARG A 295 -30.73 2.29 5.04
N TYR A 296 -31.79 2.10 5.82
CA TYR A 296 -31.90 0.96 6.74
C TYR A 296 -32.07 -0.38 6.01
N ALA A 297 -32.73 -0.35 4.84
CA ALA A 297 -32.83 -1.52 3.97
C ALA A 297 -31.46 -1.94 3.38
N ARG A 298 -30.64 -0.96 2.95
CA ARG A 298 -29.29 -1.22 2.42
C ARG A 298 -28.35 -1.76 3.50
N ALA A 299 -28.40 -1.25 4.74
CA ALA A 299 -27.51 -1.71 5.82
C ALA A 299 -27.69 -3.21 6.18
N ALA A 300 -28.91 -3.74 6.12
CA ALA A 300 -29.18 -5.16 6.36
C ALA A 300 -28.65 -6.06 5.21
N GLU A 301 -28.78 -5.61 3.96
CA GLU A 301 -28.22 -6.29 2.79
C GLU A 301 -26.68 -6.28 2.82
N SER A 302 -26.09 -5.15 3.24
CA SER A 302 -24.66 -4.98 3.43
C SER A 302 -24.04 -5.97 4.42
N ALA A 303 -24.69 -6.21 5.56
CA ALA A 303 -24.22 -7.17 6.56
C ALA A 303 -24.15 -8.60 6.01
N LYS A 304 -25.14 -8.99 5.19
CA LYS A 304 -25.17 -10.30 4.52
C LYS A 304 -24.03 -10.43 3.50
N LEU A 305 -23.85 -9.43 2.64
CA LEU A 305 -22.78 -9.40 1.63
C LEU A 305 -21.39 -9.46 2.28
N LEU A 306 -21.16 -8.69 3.36
CA LEU A 306 -19.90 -8.70 4.10
C LEU A 306 -19.58 -10.08 4.69
N ALA A 307 -20.58 -10.79 5.21
CA ALA A 307 -20.38 -12.13 5.76
C ALA A 307 -19.92 -13.14 4.68
N GLU A 308 -20.43 -13.01 3.44
CA GLU A 308 -20.01 -13.84 2.30
C GLU A 308 -18.58 -13.49 1.82
N ARG A 309 -18.26 -12.19 1.76
CA ARG A 309 -16.94 -11.70 1.31
C ARG A 309 -15.82 -11.98 2.31
N LYS A 310 -16.10 -11.96 3.62
CA LYS A 310 -15.14 -12.25 4.69
C LYS A 310 -14.40 -13.57 4.46
N LYS A 311 -15.10 -14.61 3.99
CA LYS A 311 -14.51 -15.94 3.72
C LYS A 311 -13.38 -15.94 2.68
N HIS A 312 -13.36 -14.96 1.76
CA HIS A 312 -12.38 -14.89 0.69
C HIS A 312 -11.12 -14.10 1.09
N ALA A 313 -11.24 -13.19 2.07
CA ALA A 313 -10.15 -12.33 2.52
C ALA A 313 -9.20 -13.03 3.52
N ASP A 314 -9.70 -14.01 4.28
CA ASP A 314 -8.88 -14.78 5.25
C ASP A 314 -7.79 -15.63 4.56
N LYS A 315 -7.83 -15.80 3.23
CA LYS A 315 -6.89 -16.64 2.48
C LYS A 315 -5.44 -16.12 2.49
N TRP A 316 -5.23 -14.86 2.83
CA TRP A 316 -3.90 -14.22 2.88
C TRP A 316 -3.28 -14.25 4.28
N ASN A 317 -4.00 -14.73 5.29
CA ASN A 317 -3.53 -14.78 6.67
C ASN A 317 -2.87 -16.13 6.97
N PHE A 318 -2.00 -16.13 7.98
CA PHE A 318 -1.44 -17.38 8.51
C PHE A 318 -2.50 -18.11 9.33
N GLY A 319 -3.14 -19.11 8.72
CA GLY A 319 -4.21 -19.90 9.36
C GLY A 319 -5.38 -19.01 9.77
N SER A 320 -5.85 -19.16 11.01
CA SER A 320 -6.92 -18.32 11.58
C SER A 320 -6.40 -17.06 12.29
N SER A 321 -5.11 -16.73 12.13
CA SER A 321 -4.50 -15.59 12.84
C SER A 321 -4.83 -14.25 12.20
N VAL A 322 -4.52 -13.17 12.92
CA VAL A 322 -4.60 -11.78 12.42
C VAL A 322 -3.37 -11.37 11.62
N PHE A 323 -2.34 -12.22 11.53
CA PHE A 323 -1.08 -11.92 10.87
C PHE A 323 -1.10 -12.35 9.39
N GLY A 324 -0.49 -11.55 8.54
CA GLY A 324 -0.46 -11.75 7.08
C GLY A 324 -1.26 -10.66 6.36
N GLY A 325 -1.98 -11.05 5.32
CA GLY A 325 -2.83 -10.14 4.54
C GLY A 325 -2.12 -9.45 3.39
N ARG A 326 -2.86 -8.57 2.70
CA ARG A 326 -2.34 -7.66 1.66
C ARG A 326 -2.71 -6.22 1.96
N PHE A 327 -1.89 -5.57 2.77
CA PHE A 327 -2.01 -4.15 3.06
C PHE A 327 -1.13 -3.35 2.11
N ILE A 328 -1.60 -3.17 0.87
CA ILE A 328 -0.88 -2.50 -0.21
C ILE A 328 -1.80 -1.57 -1.00
N PRO A 329 -1.25 -0.54 -1.66
CA PRO A 329 -1.99 0.27 -2.62
C PRO A 329 -2.61 -0.55 -3.75
N GLU A 330 -3.78 -0.13 -4.21
CA GLU A 330 -4.50 -0.75 -5.33
C GLU A 330 -3.64 -0.90 -6.58
N THR A 331 -2.72 0.03 -6.83
CA THR A 331 -1.78 0.01 -7.96
C THR A 331 -0.84 -1.20 -7.96
N LEU A 332 -0.67 -1.88 -6.83
CA LEU A 332 0.20 -3.07 -6.68
C LEU A 332 -0.57 -4.39 -6.68
N MET A 333 -1.91 -4.39 -6.64
CA MET A 333 -2.71 -5.61 -6.46
C MET A 333 -2.50 -6.61 -7.59
N VAL A 334 -2.64 -6.17 -8.85
CA VAL A 334 -2.47 -7.05 -10.02
C VAL A 334 -1.07 -7.66 -10.10
N ALA A 335 -0.03 -6.91 -9.71
CA ALA A 335 1.33 -7.45 -9.68
C ALA A 335 1.52 -8.51 -8.59
N HIS A 336 0.85 -8.38 -7.44
CA HIS A 336 0.88 -9.40 -6.39
C HIS A 336 0.05 -10.63 -6.77
N GLU A 337 -1.05 -10.47 -7.50
CA GLU A 337 -1.84 -11.57 -8.06
C GLU A 337 -1.06 -12.34 -9.14
N GLU A 338 -0.38 -11.64 -10.06
CA GLU A 338 0.55 -12.23 -11.03
C GLU A 338 1.66 -13.02 -10.31
N LEU A 339 2.25 -12.42 -9.27
CA LEU A 339 3.31 -13.05 -8.47
C LEU A 339 2.81 -14.29 -7.72
N GLU A 340 1.63 -14.23 -7.11
CA GLU A 340 1.01 -15.36 -6.39
C GLU A 340 0.72 -16.52 -7.35
N ALA A 341 0.10 -16.22 -8.50
CA ALA A 341 -0.21 -17.23 -9.51
C ALA A 341 1.08 -17.88 -10.04
N ALA A 342 2.10 -17.08 -10.33
CA ALA A 342 3.39 -17.58 -10.77
C ALA A 342 4.07 -18.44 -9.70
N TRP A 343 4.10 -17.99 -8.44
CA TRP A 343 4.69 -18.78 -7.36
C TRP A 343 3.98 -20.13 -7.17
N ASN A 344 2.65 -20.12 -7.14
CA ASN A 344 1.86 -21.34 -7.00
C ASN A 344 2.08 -22.35 -8.13
N LYS A 345 2.33 -21.87 -9.35
CA LYS A 345 2.70 -22.68 -10.50
C LYS A 345 4.13 -23.22 -10.38
N TRP A 346 5.12 -22.34 -10.20
CA TRP A 346 6.54 -22.69 -10.32
C TRP A 346 7.10 -23.41 -9.09
N LYS A 347 6.53 -23.18 -7.89
CA LYS A 347 7.00 -23.86 -6.66
C LYS A 347 6.82 -25.37 -6.69
N VAL A 348 5.91 -25.90 -7.53
CA VAL A 348 5.68 -27.33 -7.70
C VAL A 348 6.31 -27.90 -8.97
N ASP A 349 6.73 -27.03 -9.90
CA ASP A 349 7.28 -27.41 -11.19
C ASP A 349 8.62 -28.18 -11.06
N PRO A 350 8.76 -29.36 -11.71
CA PRO A 350 9.97 -30.17 -11.60
C PRO A 350 11.23 -29.49 -12.19
N GLU A 351 11.09 -28.76 -13.30
CA GLU A 351 12.23 -28.11 -13.96
C GLU A 351 12.74 -26.94 -13.13
N PHE A 352 11.83 -26.11 -12.61
CA PHE A 352 12.16 -25.02 -11.69
C PHE A 352 12.87 -25.53 -10.43
N LYS A 353 12.38 -26.63 -9.84
CA LYS A 353 13.03 -27.27 -8.68
C LYS A 353 14.42 -27.81 -9.02
N ALA A 354 14.57 -28.44 -10.19
CA ALA A 354 15.86 -28.98 -10.63
C ALA A 354 16.88 -27.85 -10.85
N GLU A 355 16.45 -26.75 -11.45
CA GLU A 355 17.27 -25.54 -11.67
C GLU A 355 17.68 -24.90 -10.34
N LEU A 356 16.72 -24.68 -9.42
CA LEU A 356 17.01 -24.15 -8.08
C LEU A 356 17.96 -25.06 -7.28
N ALA A 357 17.77 -26.38 -7.36
CA ALA A 357 18.65 -27.35 -6.70
C ALA A 357 20.05 -27.39 -7.32
N MET A 358 20.16 -27.22 -8.64
CA MET A 358 21.44 -27.06 -9.33
C MET A 358 22.16 -25.80 -8.84
N LEU A 359 21.47 -24.66 -8.82
CA LEU A 359 22.02 -23.39 -8.35
C LEU A 359 22.41 -23.45 -6.86
N ARG A 360 21.62 -24.12 -6.02
CA ARG A 360 21.97 -24.37 -4.61
C ARG A 360 23.31 -25.10 -4.50
N ARG A 361 23.58 -26.11 -5.33
CA ARG A 361 24.83 -26.88 -5.29
C ARG A 361 26.01 -26.15 -5.93
N GLN A 362 25.83 -25.61 -7.12
CA GLN A 362 26.93 -25.16 -7.98
C GLN A 362 27.29 -23.69 -7.79
N PHE A 363 26.30 -22.84 -7.48
CA PHE A 363 26.52 -21.40 -7.33
C PHE A 363 26.51 -20.98 -5.86
N ILE A 364 25.51 -21.43 -5.08
CA ILE A 364 25.39 -21.06 -3.67
C ILE A 364 26.38 -21.82 -2.78
N GLY A 365 26.74 -23.07 -3.13
CA GLY A 365 27.66 -23.90 -2.36
C GLY A 365 26.99 -24.72 -1.25
N GLY A 366 25.72 -25.07 -1.41
CA GLY A 366 25.00 -25.96 -0.51
C GLY A 366 25.21 -27.46 -0.82
N PRO A 367 24.88 -28.37 0.11
CA PRO A 367 24.37 -28.09 1.45
C PRO A 367 25.44 -27.50 2.37
N THR A 368 25.10 -26.48 3.15
CA THR A 368 26.05 -25.88 4.09
C THR A 368 26.29 -26.83 5.26
N PRO A 369 27.49 -26.87 5.87
CA PRO A 369 27.77 -27.78 6.99
C PRO A 369 26.90 -27.52 8.22
N LEU A 370 26.69 -28.59 9.01
CA LEU A 370 26.25 -28.50 10.41
C LEU A 370 27.46 -28.81 11.29
N TYR A 371 27.90 -27.84 12.08
CA TYR A 371 29.15 -27.90 12.85
C TYR A 371 28.88 -28.00 14.36
N HIS A 372 29.50 -28.98 15.01
CA HIS A 372 29.47 -29.09 16.48
C HIS A 372 30.50 -28.15 17.11
N ALA A 373 30.02 -27.10 17.78
CA ALA A 373 30.86 -26.14 18.49
C ALA A 373 31.26 -26.66 19.89
N LYS A 374 32.08 -27.72 19.96
CA LYS A 374 32.44 -28.42 21.21
C LYS A 374 32.89 -27.51 22.35
N ARG A 375 33.76 -26.53 22.06
CA ARG A 375 34.26 -25.58 23.07
C ARG A 375 33.15 -24.68 23.63
N LEU A 376 32.16 -24.33 22.81
CA LEU A 376 31.01 -23.55 23.27
C LEU A 376 30.09 -24.42 24.13
N SER A 377 29.92 -25.70 23.78
CA SER A 377 29.22 -26.68 24.61
C SER A 377 29.83 -26.88 25.99
N GLU A 378 31.16 -26.97 26.06
CA GLU A 378 31.91 -27.02 27.32
C GLU A 378 31.68 -25.75 28.15
N LEU A 379 31.72 -24.57 27.51
CA LEU A 379 31.54 -23.28 28.17
C LEU A 379 30.15 -23.09 28.80
N VAL A 380 29.09 -23.63 28.16
CA VAL A 380 27.70 -23.48 28.65
C VAL A 380 27.25 -24.64 29.55
N GLY A 381 28.17 -25.47 30.03
CA GLY A 381 27.88 -26.49 31.04
C GLY A 381 27.19 -27.77 30.52
N GLY A 382 27.35 -28.11 29.24
CA GLY A 382 26.99 -29.43 28.70
C GLY A 382 25.92 -29.46 27.60
N ALA A 383 25.25 -28.34 27.31
CA ALA A 383 24.35 -28.26 26.15
C ALA A 383 25.13 -28.47 24.83
N GLN A 384 24.64 -29.32 23.94
CA GLN A 384 25.30 -29.60 22.65
C GLN A 384 24.94 -28.51 21.63
N ILE A 385 25.91 -27.66 21.26
CA ILE A 385 25.68 -26.48 20.43
C ILE A 385 26.10 -26.78 19.00
N TRP A 386 25.11 -26.78 18.10
CA TRP A 386 25.29 -27.05 16.68
C TRP A 386 25.00 -25.79 15.87
N MET A 387 25.90 -25.46 14.94
CA MET A 387 25.80 -24.28 14.09
C MET A 387 25.55 -24.72 12.64
N LYS A 388 24.39 -24.35 12.09
CA LYS A 388 24.10 -24.48 10.66
C LYS A 388 24.80 -23.33 9.92
N ARG A 389 25.85 -23.66 9.16
CA ARG A 389 26.88 -22.74 8.70
C ARG A 389 26.49 -21.93 7.45
N GLU A 390 25.35 -21.22 7.49
CA GLU A 390 24.87 -20.41 6.35
C GLU A 390 25.75 -19.19 6.05
N GLU A 391 26.68 -18.82 6.92
CA GLU A 391 27.70 -17.81 6.61
C GLU A 391 28.75 -18.32 5.60
N LEU A 392 28.79 -19.63 5.33
CA LEU A 392 29.60 -20.22 4.25
C LEU A 392 28.87 -20.26 2.90
N ALA A 393 27.58 -19.96 2.86
CA ALA A 393 26.86 -19.83 1.59
C ALA A 393 27.48 -18.67 0.78
N HIS A 394 27.49 -18.79 -0.55
CA HIS A 394 27.99 -17.74 -1.42
C HIS A 394 27.36 -16.39 -1.05
N THR A 395 28.15 -15.31 -1.13
CA THR A 395 27.89 -13.96 -0.60
C THR A 395 28.02 -13.76 0.91
N GLY A 396 28.01 -14.83 1.71
CA GLY A 396 28.32 -14.82 3.16
C GLY A 396 27.10 -14.82 4.09
N ALA A 397 25.89 -15.08 3.58
CA ALA A 397 24.67 -15.15 4.37
C ALA A 397 23.58 -15.96 3.67
N HIS A 398 22.58 -16.41 4.46
CA HIS A 398 21.39 -17.14 3.97
C HIS A 398 20.55 -16.35 2.94
N LYS A 399 20.74 -15.03 2.79
CA LYS A 399 19.96 -14.18 1.87
C LYS A 399 20.08 -14.62 0.41
N ILE A 400 21.17 -15.27 0.02
CA ILE A 400 21.40 -15.77 -1.34
C ILE A 400 20.38 -16.83 -1.77
N ASN A 401 19.87 -17.66 -0.85
CA ASN A 401 18.87 -18.68 -1.15
C ASN A 401 17.59 -18.03 -1.71
N ASN A 402 17.13 -16.98 -1.02
CA ASN A 402 15.97 -16.20 -1.42
C ASN A 402 16.22 -15.39 -2.71
N ALA A 403 17.35 -14.69 -2.79
CA ALA A 403 17.67 -13.84 -3.93
C ALA A 403 17.73 -14.64 -5.25
N VAL A 404 18.39 -15.79 -5.26
CA VAL A 404 18.47 -16.67 -6.44
C VAL A 404 17.08 -17.21 -6.82
N GLY A 405 16.30 -17.68 -5.85
CA GLY A 405 14.97 -18.21 -6.12
C GLY A 405 13.99 -17.18 -6.70
N GLN A 406 13.97 -15.95 -6.15
CA GLN A 406 13.14 -14.87 -6.67
C GLN A 406 13.66 -14.31 -8.00
N ALA A 407 14.97 -14.24 -8.21
CA ALA A 407 15.52 -13.83 -9.51
C ALA A 407 15.17 -14.84 -10.60
N LEU A 408 15.19 -16.14 -10.29
CA LEU A 408 14.72 -17.17 -11.22
C LEU A 408 13.22 -17.04 -11.50
N LEU A 409 12.41 -16.78 -10.47
CA LEU A 409 10.98 -16.50 -10.62
C LEU A 409 10.72 -15.28 -11.52
N ALA A 410 11.53 -14.22 -11.39
CA ALA A 410 11.42 -13.03 -12.23
C ALA A 410 11.63 -13.33 -13.72
N ILE A 411 12.56 -14.23 -14.07
CA ILE A 411 12.75 -14.70 -15.45
C ILE A 411 11.49 -15.41 -15.94
N LYS A 412 10.90 -16.28 -15.12
CA LYS A 412 9.66 -16.99 -15.49
C LYS A 412 8.46 -16.04 -15.64
N LEU A 413 8.48 -14.90 -14.94
CA LEU A 413 7.55 -13.79 -15.09
C LEU A 413 7.87 -12.85 -16.28
N GLY A 414 8.95 -13.10 -17.03
CA GLY A 414 9.39 -12.27 -18.14
C GLY A 414 9.93 -10.89 -17.74
N LYS A 415 10.24 -10.68 -16.45
CA LYS A 415 10.78 -9.41 -15.94
C LYS A 415 12.30 -9.39 -16.16
N LYS A 416 12.81 -8.25 -16.65
CA LYS A 416 14.24 -8.07 -16.97
C LYS A 416 14.97 -7.17 -15.97
N ARG A 417 14.20 -6.48 -15.13
CA ARG A 417 14.68 -5.52 -14.16
C ARG A 417 14.30 -5.93 -12.74
N ILE A 418 15.26 -5.89 -11.84
CA ILE A 418 15.13 -6.22 -10.44
C ILE A 418 15.39 -4.98 -9.61
N ILE A 419 14.53 -4.76 -8.63
CA ILE A 419 14.78 -3.83 -7.54
C ILE A 419 14.83 -4.56 -6.20
N ALA A 420 15.61 -4.04 -5.26
CA ALA A 420 15.65 -4.50 -3.88
C ALA A 420 16.01 -3.34 -2.94
N GLU A 421 15.70 -3.52 -1.66
CA GLU A 421 16.09 -2.66 -0.55
C GLU A 421 17.29 -3.27 0.21
N THR A 422 18.09 -2.46 0.90
CA THR A 422 19.01 -3.03 1.89
C THR A 422 19.41 -2.04 2.98
N GLY A 423 19.72 -2.56 4.16
CA GLY A 423 20.27 -1.82 5.30
C GLY A 423 21.73 -2.21 5.54
N ALA A 424 21.96 -3.37 6.14
CA ALA A 424 23.34 -3.87 6.34
C ALA A 424 24.09 -4.22 5.04
N GLY A 425 23.39 -4.31 3.89
CA GLY A 425 23.99 -4.59 2.58
C GLY A 425 23.95 -6.06 2.15
N GLN A 426 23.78 -7.01 3.08
CA GLN A 426 23.81 -8.45 2.75
C GLN A 426 22.71 -8.89 1.77
N HIS A 427 21.49 -8.34 1.92
CA HIS A 427 20.41 -8.60 0.95
C HIS A 427 20.75 -8.01 -0.43
N GLY A 428 21.22 -6.77 -0.47
CA GLY A 428 21.61 -6.13 -1.73
C GLY A 428 22.74 -6.87 -2.45
N VAL A 429 23.76 -7.32 -1.72
CA VAL A 429 24.86 -8.14 -2.27
C VAL A 429 24.32 -9.47 -2.83
N ALA A 430 23.43 -10.14 -2.10
CA ALA A 430 22.81 -11.39 -2.57
C ALA A 430 21.98 -11.18 -3.86
N THR A 431 21.18 -10.12 -3.91
CA THR A 431 20.38 -9.75 -5.09
C THR A 431 21.28 -9.39 -6.28
N ALA A 432 22.32 -8.60 -6.08
CA ALA A 432 23.29 -8.25 -7.12
C ALA A 432 23.98 -9.49 -7.71
N ALA A 433 24.42 -10.42 -6.85
CA ALA A 433 25.02 -11.68 -7.29
C ALA A 433 24.04 -12.54 -8.11
N ALA A 434 22.80 -12.67 -7.67
CA ALA A 434 21.77 -13.42 -8.39
C ALA A 434 21.44 -12.77 -9.75
N CYS A 435 21.36 -11.45 -9.82
CA CYS A 435 21.09 -10.72 -11.06
C CYS A 435 22.25 -10.82 -12.04
N ALA A 436 23.50 -10.71 -11.56
CA ALA A 436 24.70 -10.86 -12.37
C ALA A 436 24.79 -12.27 -12.98
N LEU A 437 24.47 -13.30 -12.19
CA LEU A 437 24.41 -14.68 -12.67
C LEU A 437 23.38 -14.88 -13.79
N LEU A 438 22.21 -14.26 -13.63
CA LEU A 438 21.03 -14.52 -14.45
C LEU A 438 20.80 -13.49 -15.57
N GLY A 439 21.70 -12.51 -15.72
CA GLY A 439 21.62 -11.48 -16.76
C GLY A 439 20.46 -10.49 -16.57
N LEU A 440 20.14 -10.13 -15.33
CA LEU A 440 19.07 -9.18 -14.99
C LEU A 440 19.66 -7.82 -14.61
N GLU A 441 18.98 -6.73 -14.99
CA GLU A 441 19.31 -5.39 -14.48
C GLU A 441 18.99 -5.33 -12.98
N CYS A 442 19.91 -4.82 -12.16
CA CYS A 442 19.75 -4.77 -10.71
C CYS A 442 19.89 -3.34 -10.18
N ILE A 443 18.89 -2.87 -9.43
CA ILE A 443 18.94 -1.61 -8.71
C ILE A 443 18.68 -1.86 -7.22
N VAL A 444 19.59 -1.43 -6.37
CA VAL A 444 19.49 -1.60 -4.91
C VAL A 444 19.34 -0.24 -4.24
N TYR A 445 18.21 -0.04 -3.55
CA TYR A 445 17.97 1.12 -2.70
C TYR A 445 18.55 0.88 -1.32
N MET A 446 19.29 1.87 -0.82
CA MET A 446 19.96 1.77 0.48
C MET A 446 19.97 3.14 1.14
N GLY A 447 19.63 3.21 2.43
CA GLY A 447 19.65 4.48 3.15
C GLY A 447 21.03 5.13 3.10
N ALA A 448 21.12 6.45 2.88
CA ALA A 448 22.42 7.11 2.72
C ALA A 448 23.35 6.94 3.96
N VAL A 449 22.78 6.88 5.17
CA VAL A 449 23.54 6.59 6.40
C VAL A 449 24.06 5.15 6.38
N ASP A 450 23.24 4.21 5.89
CA ASP A 450 23.63 2.82 5.76
C ASP A 450 24.71 2.63 4.68
N CYS A 451 24.63 3.33 3.55
CA CYS A 451 25.67 3.36 2.52
C CYS A 451 27.03 3.78 3.10
N GLU A 452 27.05 4.86 3.87
CA GLU A 452 28.28 5.35 4.50
C GLU A 452 28.84 4.35 5.52
N ARG A 453 27.97 3.69 6.29
CA ARG A 453 28.35 2.69 7.29
C ARG A 453 28.80 1.37 6.68
N GLN A 454 28.30 1.02 5.49
CA GLN A 454 28.49 -0.29 4.84
C GLN A 454 29.11 -0.16 3.44
N LYS A 455 30.07 0.78 3.29
CA LYS A 455 30.74 1.07 2.00
C LYS A 455 31.25 -0.17 1.27
N LEU A 456 31.79 -1.15 2.01
CA LEU A 456 32.29 -2.38 1.40
C LEU A 456 31.17 -3.17 0.69
N ASN A 457 29.97 -3.23 1.27
CA ASN A 457 28.85 -3.90 0.62
C ASN A 457 28.31 -3.09 -0.57
N CYS A 458 28.31 -1.76 -0.51
CA CYS A 458 28.02 -0.91 -1.67
C CYS A 458 28.98 -1.17 -2.82
N PHE A 459 30.29 -1.20 -2.53
CA PHE A 459 31.33 -1.52 -3.49
C PHE A 459 31.11 -2.91 -4.11
N ARG A 460 30.89 -3.95 -3.30
CA ARG A 460 30.61 -5.31 -3.79
C ARG A 460 29.40 -5.37 -4.73
N MET A 461 28.32 -4.66 -4.41
CA MET A 461 27.14 -4.57 -5.27
C MET A 461 27.47 -3.94 -6.63
N SER A 462 28.20 -2.81 -6.62
CA SER A 462 28.60 -2.11 -7.85
C SER A 462 29.56 -2.93 -8.72
N GLU A 463 30.51 -3.65 -8.13
CA GLU A 463 31.41 -4.55 -8.87
C GLU A 463 30.67 -5.72 -9.54
N MET A 464 29.51 -6.12 -8.99
CA MET A 464 28.61 -7.10 -9.62
C MET A 464 27.66 -6.47 -10.65
N GLY A 465 27.82 -5.18 -10.97
CA GLY A 465 27.02 -4.46 -11.97
C GLY A 465 25.68 -3.91 -11.46
N ALA A 466 25.40 -4.00 -10.16
CA ALA A 466 24.18 -3.42 -9.60
C ALA A 466 24.32 -1.91 -9.40
N LYS A 467 23.26 -1.15 -9.73
CA LYS A 467 23.16 0.28 -9.42
C LYS A 467 22.72 0.46 -7.97
N VAL A 468 23.60 0.99 -7.13
CA VAL A 468 23.26 1.34 -5.74
C VAL A 468 22.71 2.77 -5.70
N VAL A 469 21.51 2.95 -5.13
CA VAL A 469 20.82 4.24 -5.02
C VAL A 469 20.75 4.66 -3.55
N PRO A 470 21.56 5.65 -3.11
CA PRO A 470 21.51 6.19 -1.76
C PRO A 470 20.23 7.00 -1.52
N VAL A 471 19.41 6.58 -0.56
CA VAL A 471 18.16 7.26 -0.19
C VAL A 471 18.44 8.37 0.82
N GLN A 472 18.12 9.60 0.43
CA GLN A 472 18.39 10.83 1.19
C GLN A 472 17.19 11.33 2.01
N SER A 473 16.00 10.82 1.71
CA SER A 473 14.74 11.15 2.38
C SER A 473 14.66 10.53 3.79
N GLY A 474 13.78 11.11 4.61
CA GLY A 474 13.43 10.60 5.93
C GLY A 474 14.63 10.36 6.86
N SER A 475 14.68 9.17 7.46
CA SER A 475 15.74 8.77 8.41
C SER A 475 17.05 8.33 7.73
N ARG A 476 17.02 8.15 6.40
CA ARG A 476 18.12 7.66 5.56
C ARG A 476 18.61 6.27 5.96
N THR A 477 17.70 5.40 6.37
CA THR A 477 17.98 4.00 6.77
C THR A 477 17.18 2.99 5.93
N LEU A 478 17.25 1.70 6.26
CA LEU A 478 16.48 0.61 5.63
C LEU A 478 15.00 0.95 5.40
N LYS A 479 14.36 1.61 6.37
CA LYS A 479 12.95 2.01 6.29
C LYS A 479 12.68 2.88 5.04
N ASP A 480 13.50 3.90 4.84
CA ASP A 480 13.35 4.82 3.70
C ASP A 480 13.72 4.14 2.39
N ALA A 481 14.67 3.18 2.42
CA ALA A 481 15.02 2.36 1.27
C ALA A 481 13.86 1.46 0.80
N VAL A 482 13.10 0.87 1.73
CA VAL A 482 11.88 0.11 1.42
C VAL A 482 10.86 1.00 0.70
N ASN A 483 10.63 2.21 1.22
CA ASN A 483 9.65 3.14 0.63
C ASN A 483 10.03 3.56 -0.79
N GLU A 484 11.31 3.89 -1.04
CA GLU A 484 11.78 4.23 -2.38
C GLU A 484 11.75 3.04 -3.36
N ALA A 485 12.07 1.83 -2.89
CA ALA A 485 11.96 0.63 -3.72
C ALA A 485 10.50 0.36 -4.11
N LEU A 486 9.54 0.49 -3.18
CA LEU A 486 8.12 0.31 -3.47
C LEU A 486 7.61 1.39 -4.45
N ARG A 487 8.04 2.65 -4.31
CA ARG A 487 7.70 3.72 -5.26
C ARG A 487 8.23 3.47 -6.67
N ASP A 488 9.47 3.01 -6.78
CA ASP A 488 10.03 2.58 -8.07
C ASP A 488 9.18 1.44 -8.64
N TRP A 489 8.80 0.46 -7.82
CA TRP A 489 8.02 -0.68 -8.27
C TRP A 489 6.67 -0.25 -8.84
N VAL A 490 5.94 0.62 -8.15
CA VAL A 490 4.66 1.19 -8.63
C VAL A 490 4.85 1.85 -10.00
N THR A 491 5.95 2.59 -10.19
CA THR A 491 6.24 3.30 -11.44
C THR A 491 6.62 2.35 -12.58
N ASN A 492 7.32 1.26 -12.28
CA ASN A 492 7.91 0.34 -13.26
C ASN A 492 7.29 -1.08 -13.21
N ILE A 493 6.05 -1.18 -12.72
CA ILE A 493 5.39 -2.45 -12.33
C ILE A 493 5.33 -3.49 -13.44
N ARG A 494 5.23 -3.05 -14.70
CA ARG A 494 5.11 -3.92 -15.87
C ARG A 494 6.41 -4.65 -16.20
N THR A 495 7.57 -4.02 -15.98
CA THR A 495 8.89 -4.52 -16.41
C THR A 495 9.77 -5.01 -15.25
N THR A 496 9.39 -4.69 -14.01
CA THR A 496 10.23 -4.84 -12.83
C THR A 496 9.67 -5.86 -11.84
N HIS A 497 10.54 -6.69 -11.28
CA HIS A 497 10.23 -7.51 -10.10
C HIS A 497 10.95 -6.96 -8.86
N TYR A 498 10.24 -6.90 -7.73
CA TYR A 498 10.80 -6.50 -6.44
C TYR A 498 11.20 -7.75 -5.65
N ILE A 499 12.50 -7.90 -5.37
CA ILE A 499 13.00 -8.99 -4.52
C ILE A 499 13.07 -8.49 -3.07
N ILE A 500 12.05 -8.85 -2.29
CA ILE A 500 12.02 -8.56 -0.86
C ILE A 500 13.07 -9.38 -0.08
N GLY A 501 13.68 -8.77 0.93
CA GLY A 501 14.79 -9.39 1.64
C GLY A 501 14.43 -10.33 2.79
N SER A 502 13.18 -10.42 3.21
CA SER A 502 12.78 -11.18 4.40
C SER A 502 11.36 -11.72 4.30
N ALA A 503 10.99 -12.67 5.16
CA ALA A 503 9.65 -13.26 5.23
C ALA A 503 8.68 -12.30 5.93
N VAL A 504 8.49 -11.14 5.30
CA VAL A 504 7.67 -10.01 5.74
C VAL A 504 6.95 -9.42 4.53
N GLY A 505 6.14 -8.38 4.75
CA GLY A 505 5.41 -7.72 3.68
C GLY A 505 4.12 -8.45 3.31
N PRO A 506 3.43 -8.00 2.26
CA PRO A 506 2.14 -8.53 1.85
C PRO A 506 2.28 -9.94 1.24
N HIS A 507 1.27 -10.78 1.41
CA HIS A 507 1.15 -12.03 0.67
C HIS A 507 1.30 -11.78 -0.84
N PRO A 508 2.10 -12.54 -1.62
CA PRO A 508 2.69 -13.85 -1.30
C PRO A 508 4.15 -13.80 -0.82
N PHE A 509 4.72 -12.63 -0.53
CA PHE A 509 6.15 -12.53 -0.21
C PHE A 509 6.58 -13.37 1.01
N PRO A 510 5.88 -13.36 2.16
CA PRO A 510 6.25 -14.20 3.28
C PRO A 510 6.33 -15.70 2.94
N ASP A 511 5.38 -16.19 2.14
CA ASP A 511 5.36 -17.58 1.69
C ASP A 511 6.54 -17.90 0.78
N ILE A 512 6.81 -17.05 -0.22
CA ILE A 512 7.94 -17.21 -1.15
C ILE A 512 9.25 -17.27 -0.38
N VAL A 513 9.51 -16.29 0.50
CA VAL A 513 10.77 -16.24 1.24
C VAL A 513 10.90 -17.44 2.19
N ARG A 514 9.84 -17.81 2.91
CA ARG A 514 9.84 -19.00 3.78
C ARG A 514 10.18 -20.26 2.99
N ASP A 515 9.50 -20.48 1.87
CA ASP A 515 9.65 -21.69 1.07
C ASP A 515 11.06 -21.79 0.50
N LEU A 516 11.61 -20.68 -0.02
CA LEU A 516 12.99 -20.63 -0.53
C LEU A 516 14.05 -20.80 0.57
N GLN A 517 13.76 -20.39 1.80
CA GLN A 517 14.66 -20.57 2.95
C GLN A 517 14.50 -21.93 3.66
N SER A 518 13.42 -22.68 3.39
CA SER A 518 13.12 -23.97 4.03
C SER A 518 14.23 -25.01 3.82
N VAL A 519 15.04 -24.86 2.77
CA VAL A 519 16.22 -25.69 2.49
C VAL A 519 17.19 -25.74 3.67
N ILE A 520 17.32 -24.66 4.44
CA ILE A 520 18.20 -24.60 5.62
C ILE A 520 17.75 -25.63 6.67
N GLY A 521 16.45 -25.64 6.98
CA GLY A 521 15.86 -26.55 7.96
C GLY A 521 15.87 -28.00 7.47
N ASN A 522 15.57 -28.22 6.19
CA ASN A 522 15.61 -29.55 5.58
C ASN A 522 17.01 -30.17 5.63
N GLU A 523 18.03 -29.40 5.24
CA GLU A 523 19.43 -29.83 5.32
C GLU A 523 19.87 -30.04 6.77
N ALA A 524 19.57 -29.10 7.67
CA ALA A 524 19.95 -29.20 9.08
C ALA A 524 19.33 -30.43 9.75
N ARG A 525 18.06 -30.73 9.48
CA ARG A 525 17.37 -31.93 9.98
C ARG A 525 18.03 -33.20 9.45
N ALA A 526 18.29 -33.28 8.15
CA ALA A 526 18.96 -34.45 7.55
C ALA A 526 20.37 -34.65 8.11
N GLN A 527 21.14 -33.58 8.27
CA GLN A 527 22.48 -33.60 8.84
C GLN A 527 22.47 -34.04 10.30
N MET A 528 21.55 -33.51 11.12
CA MET A 528 21.40 -33.90 12.52
C MET A 528 21.08 -35.39 12.63
N LEU A 529 20.07 -35.87 11.90
CA LEU A 529 19.67 -37.29 11.92
C LEU A 529 20.81 -38.23 11.49
N ASN A 530 21.71 -37.80 10.60
CA ASN A 530 22.86 -38.59 10.18
C ASN A 530 24.04 -38.54 11.18
N GLN A 531 24.20 -37.43 11.93
CA GLN A 531 25.32 -37.22 12.84
C GLN A 531 25.03 -37.67 14.28
N THR A 532 23.76 -37.69 14.70
CA THR A 532 23.35 -38.17 16.02
C THR A 532 22.69 -39.55 15.89
N LYS A 533 23.49 -40.63 15.95
CA LYS A 533 22.93 -41.95 16.27
C LYS A 533 22.54 -41.93 17.75
N GLY A 534 21.24 -41.95 18.06
CA GLY A 534 20.77 -42.14 19.43
C GLY A 534 21.25 -43.49 19.99
N GLU A 535 21.57 -43.53 21.28
CA GLU A 535 21.69 -44.81 21.99
C GLU A 535 20.35 -45.55 21.82
N HIS A 536 20.40 -46.76 21.25
CA HIS A 536 19.27 -47.63 20.90
C HIS A 536 18.48 -47.36 19.59
N GLY A 537 19.01 -46.58 18.64
CA GLY A 537 18.48 -46.58 17.27
C GLY A 537 17.09 -45.95 17.09
N HIS A 538 16.56 -45.28 18.11
CA HIS A 538 15.45 -44.35 17.98
C HIS A 538 15.96 -42.90 17.96
N PRO A 539 15.36 -42.00 17.15
CA PRO A 539 15.70 -40.58 17.17
C PRO A 539 15.27 -39.96 18.51
N THR A 540 16.21 -39.77 19.42
CA THR A 540 15.99 -39.00 20.64
C THR A 540 16.31 -37.54 20.37
N PHE A 541 15.30 -36.78 19.94
CA PHE A 541 15.24 -35.40 20.38
C PHE A 541 14.71 -35.47 21.81
N ASN A 542 15.50 -35.06 22.80
CA ASN A 542 14.95 -34.75 24.12
C ASN A 542 14.10 -33.48 23.96
N VAL A 543 12.89 -33.66 23.42
CA VAL A 543 11.80 -32.71 23.52
C VAL A 543 11.24 -32.85 24.94
N GLY A 544 11.64 -31.93 25.83
CA GLY A 544 10.66 -31.39 26.77
C GLY A 544 9.42 -30.91 25.98
N PRO A 545 8.23 -30.90 26.58
CA PRO A 545 6.96 -30.94 25.86
C PRO A 545 6.79 -29.73 24.95
N GLY A 546 7.13 -29.91 23.69
CA GLY A 546 7.05 -28.92 22.64
C GLY A 546 6.98 -29.65 21.31
N ARG A 547 5.77 -30.07 20.94
CA ARG A 547 5.49 -30.56 19.58
C ARG A 547 5.83 -29.43 18.60
N LEU A 548 6.80 -29.66 17.72
CA LEU A 548 6.90 -28.94 16.46
C LEU A 548 5.93 -29.64 15.50
N ALA A 549 4.68 -29.16 15.52
CA ALA A 549 3.67 -29.43 14.50
C ALA A 549 3.71 -28.32 13.45
#